data_AF-A0A2N2HRL2-F1
#
_entry.id   AF-A0A2N2HRL2-F1
#
_cell.length_a   1.000
_cell.length_b   1.000
_cell.length_c   1.000
_cell.angle_alpha   90.00
_cell.angle_beta   90.00
_cell.angle_gamma   90.00
#
_symmetry.space_group_name_H-M   'P 1'
#
loop_
_entity.id
_entity.type
_entity.pdbx_description
1 polymer ?
#
loop_
_entity_poly.entity_id
_entity_poly.type
_entity_poly.pdbx_seq_one_letter_code
_entity_poly.pdbx_strand_id
1 'polypeptide(L)' 'EHSIIGGLGGAVAEALSERYPVPVIRQGLNDVFGQSGTAEELLVHYGLTPVVTVELAKRAIALARG' A
#
# COMPACT_ATOMS: atom_id res chain seq x y z
N GLU A 1 1.65 6.92 -7.91
CA GLU A 1 2.17 6.79 -6.53
C GLU A 1 1.61 7.90 -5.65
N HIS A 2 1.04 7.55 -4.49
CA HIS A 2 0.46 8.51 -3.52
C HIS A 2 0.76 8.08 -2.08
N SER A 3 0.55 8.98 -1.12
CA SER A 3 0.61 8.65 0.31
C SER A 3 -0.42 7.58 0.66
N ILE A 4 -0.06 6.69 1.59
CA ILE A 4 -1.05 5.76 2.16
C ILE A 4 -2.12 6.50 2.96
N ILE A 5 -1.83 7.70 3.47
CA ILE A 5 -2.73 8.52 4.29
C ILE A 5 -3.63 9.36 3.38
N GLY A 6 -4.94 9.19 3.50
CA GLY A 6 -5.94 9.95 2.73
C GLY A 6 -6.03 9.62 1.24
N GLY A 7 -5.26 8.65 0.75
CA GLY A 7 -5.31 8.17 -0.63
C GLY A 7 -6.32 7.05 -0.86
N LEU A 8 -6.18 6.34 -1.99
CA LEU A 8 -7.03 5.19 -2.36
C LEU A 8 -7.16 4.16 -1.23
N GLY A 9 -6.03 3.80 -0.60
CA GLY A 9 -6.04 2.84 0.50
C GLY A 9 -6.86 3.30 1.70
N GLY A 10 -6.94 4.61 1.97
CA GLY A 10 -7.79 5.19 3.00
C GLY A 10 -9.27 5.06 2.64
N ALA A 11 -9.65 5.51 1.44
CA ALA A 11 -11.03 5.42 0.96
C ALA A 11 -11.57 3.97 0.95
N VAL A 12 -10.75 3.00 0.54
CA VAL A 12 -11.12 1.58 0.57
C VAL A 12 -11.25 1.07 2.00
N ALA A 13 -10.32 1.45 2.90
CA ALA A 13 -10.39 1.04 4.31
C ALA A 13 -11.62 1.61 5.01
N GLU A 14 -11.97 2.88 4.76
CA GLU A 14 -13.19 3.52 5.26
C GLU A 14 -14.43 2.73 4.81
N ALA A 15 -14.61 2.55 3.50
CA ALA A 15 -15.77 1.87 2.94
C ALA A 15 -15.94 0.42 3.46
N LEU A 16 -14.84 -0.33 3.59
CA LEU A 16 -14.87 -1.70 4.10
C LEU A 16 -15.10 -1.75 5.61
N SER A 17 -14.51 -0.83 6.38
CA SER A 17 -14.70 -0.79 7.83
C SER A 17 -16.15 -0.60 8.25
N GLU A 18 -16.94 0.13 7.44
CA GLU A 18 -18.36 0.38 7.70
C GLU A 18 -19.28 -0.77 7.27
N ARG A 19 -18.89 -1.56 6.25
CA ARG A 19 -19.81 -2.49 5.57
C ARG A 19 -19.42 -3.95 5.65
N TYR A 20 -18.13 -4.25 5.54
CA TYR A 20 -17.61 -5.62 5.53
C TYR A 20 -16.14 -5.61 5.94
N PRO A 21 -15.84 -5.59 7.26
CA PRO A 21 -14.48 -5.49 7.75
C PRO A 21 -13.65 -6.69 7.29
N VAL A 22 -12.62 -6.41 6.51
CA VAL A 22 -11.61 -7.38 6.06
C VAL A 22 -10.22 -6.75 6.17
N PRO A 23 -9.15 -7.57 6.27
CA PRO A 23 -7.79 -7.05 6.29
C PRO A 23 -7.48 -6.22 5.04
N VAL A 24 -7.02 -4.98 5.23
CA VAL A 24 -6.57 -4.09 4.15
C VAL A 24 -5.08 -3.79 4.35
N ILE A 25 -4.27 -4.14 3.35
CA ILE A 25 -2.85 -3.77 3.29
C ILE A 25 -2.70 -2.67 2.25
N ARG A 26 -2.06 -1.56 2.62
CA ARG A 26 -1.85 -0.39 1.74
C ARG A 26 -0.40 -0.33 1.30
N GLN A 27 -0.18 -0.24 -0.02
CA GLN A 27 1.13 0.05 -0.62
C GLN A 27 1.12 1.49 -1.14
N GLY A 28 2.13 2.28 -0.78
CA GLY A 28 2.22 3.70 -1.10
C GLY A 28 3.32 4.38 -0.29
N LEU A 29 3.40 5.70 -0.35
CA LEU A 29 4.38 6.47 0.44
C LEU A 29 3.97 6.49 1.92
N ASN A 30 4.90 6.12 2.79
CA ASN A 30 4.67 6.01 4.25
C ASN A 30 4.97 7.34 4.95
N ASP A 31 4.17 8.37 4.68
CA ASP A 31 4.28 9.69 5.33
C ASP A 31 5.68 10.30 5.26
N VAL A 32 6.24 10.33 4.05
CA VAL A 32 7.56 10.88 3.75
C VAL A 32 7.48 11.81 2.55
N PHE A 33 8.36 12.82 2.55
CA PHE A 33 8.53 13.67 1.38
C PHE A 33 9.22 12.92 0.24
N GLY A 34 8.92 13.36 -0.99
CA GLY A 34 9.65 12.95 -2.18
C GLY A 34 11.10 13.42 -2.15
N GLN A 35 11.97 12.71 -2.85
CA GLN A 35 13.36 13.10 -3.05
C GLN A 35 13.73 13.09 -4.53
N SER A 36 14.87 13.72 -4.87
CA SER A 36 15.38 13.75 -6.24
C SER A 36 16.01 12.40 -6.61
N GLY A 37 15.76 11.94 -7.83
CA GLY A 37 16.29 10.68 -8.37
C GLY A 37 15.57 10.32 -9.66
N THR A 38 16.00 9.24 -10.31
CA THR A 38 15.23 8.70 -11.44
C THR A 38 13.96 8.02 -10.94
N ALA A 39 12.94 7.93 -11.78
CA ALA A 39 11.68 7.30 -11.40
C ALA A 39 11.89 5.84 -10.92
N GLU A 40 12.77 5.08 -11.59
CA GLU A 40 13.06 3.69 -11.23
C GLU A 40 13.71 3.58 -9.85
N GLU A 41 14.73 4.37 -9.57
CA GLU A 41 15.41 4.39 -8.26
C GLU A 41 14.44 4.77 -7.14
N LEU A 42 13.57 5.74 -7.38
CA LEU A 42 12.57 6.19 -6.40
C LEU A 42 11.51 5.12 -6.14
N LEU A 43 11.02 4.43 -7.17
CA LEU A 43 10.07 3.32 -7.00
C LEU A 43 10.69 2.19 -6.17
N VAL A 44 11.95 1.84 -6.43
CA VAL A 44 12.69 0.86 -5.60
C VAL A 44 12.85 1.35 -4.17
N HIS A 45 13.30 2.60 -4.00
CA HIS A 45 13.52 3.21 -2.69
C HIS A 45 12.26 3.21 -1.81
N TYR A 46 11.11 3.53 -2.39
CA TYR A 46 9.83 3.59 -1.67
C TYR A 46 9.11 2.23 -1.61
N GLY A 47 9.70 1.13 -2.12
CA GLY A 47 9.08 -0.19 -2.10
C GLY A 47 7.85 -0.30 -3.01
N LEU A 48 7.81 0.49 -4.07
CA LEU A 48 6.74 0.55 -5.07
C LEU A 48 7.13 -0.30 -6.29
N THR A 49 7.51 -1.55 -6.02
CA THR A 49 7.96 -2.50 -7.04
C THR A 49 7.02 -3.71 -7.11
N PRO A 50 6.97 -4.41 -8.26
CA PRO A 50 6.18 -5.63 -8.39
C PRO A 50 6.52 -6.71 -7.36
N VAL A 51 7.79 -6.82 -6.97
CA VAL A 51 8.26 -7.78 -5.96
C VAL A 51 7.58 -7.50 -4.62
N VAL A 52 7.60 -6.25 -4.17
CA VAL A 52 6.95 -5.85 -2.92
C VAL A 52 5.43 -6.01 -3.01
N THR A 53 4.82 -5.69 -4.16
CA THR A 53 3.38 -5.91 -4.37
C THR A 53 3.00 -7.37 -4.20
N VAL A 54 3.79 -8.30 -4.74
CA VAL A 54 3.55 -9.75 -4.59
C VAL A 54 3.67 -10.18 -3.13
N GLU A 55 4.65 -9.68 -2.39
CA GLU A 55 4.82 -9.97 -0.96
C GLU A 55 3.63 -9.47 -0.13
N LEU A 56 3.19 -8.24 -0.37
CA LEU A 56 2.03 -7.65 0.30
C LEU A 56 0.74 -8.41 -0.03
N ALA A 57 0.56 -8.83 -1.28
CA ALA A 57 -0.58 -9.64 -1.69
C ALA A 57 -0.61 -11.00 -0.97
N LYS A 58 0.55 -11.70 -0.89
CA LYS A 58 0.67 -12.95 -0.12
C LYS A 58 0.33 -12.74 1.35
N ARG A 59 0.80 -11.64 1.95
CA ARG A 59 0.47 -11.28 3.33
C ARG A 59 -1.03 -11.03 3.51
N ALA A 60 -1.68 -10.32 2.59
CA ALA A 60 -3.12 -10.08 2.64
C ALA A 60 -3.92 -11.39 2.59
N ILE A 61 -3.54 -12.33 1.73
CA ILE A 61 -4.16 -13.66 1.64
C ILE A 61 -3.97 -14.44 2.94
N ALA A 62 -2.78 -14.37 3.56
CA ALA A 62 -2.53 -15.05 4.82
C ALA A 62 -3.42 -14.50 5.95
N LEU A 63 -3.59 -13.18 6.03
CA LEU A 63 -4.47 -12.53 7.01
C LEU A 63 -5.95 -12.86 6.79
N ALA A 64 -6.40 -13.02 5.55
CA ALA A 64 -7.78 -13.34 5.24
C ALA A 64 -8.18 -14.79 5.59
N ARG A 65 -7.21 -15.64 5.93
CA ARG A 65 -7.43 -17.07 6.26
C ARG A 65 -7.33 -17.37 7.76
N GLY A 66 -6.97 -16.40 8.59
CA GLY A 66 -6.92 -16.52 10.05
C GLY A 66 -8.13 -15.86 10.68
#